data_AF-A0A3N1MMJ8-F1
#
_entry.id   AF-A0A3N1MMJ8-F1
#
_cell.length_a   1.000
_cell.length_b   1.000
_cell.length_c   1.000
_cell.angle_alpha   90.00
_cell.angle_beta   90.00
_cell.angle_gamma   90.00
#
_symmetry.space_group_name_H-M   'P 1'
#
loop_
_entity.id
_entity.type
_entity.pdbx_description
1 polymer ?
#
loop_
_entity_poly.entity_id
_entity_poly.type
_entity_poly.pdbx_seq_one_letter_code
_entity_poly.pdbx_strand_id
1 'polypeptide(L)'
;MATLHTADTVPAPRRVIGVDLDAPLPRLVADETGESAMVIGYRGGHPTGTLDVLLTDDPADAARALEALQETVLADVPAVSDDDLPTISVVVSTVVDRVEDLGKLLDVLEHLDYPRHEVILVDNRVRVPAGDALPAMLAGRNVRLVEERRPGLSAGRNAGVAAATGDVIAFTDDDVRVDPQWLRAIGSRFVSEPGLDAVTGVILPSELTTPAQIWYEAYYGGFSAERTFSPVTIVPDDVQGTMRHARVSAVTPSGEVLKHFAVYGIGAYGAGANMAYRRTLIEAVGGFDHTLGAGSPARGGEDLAMFIETLWRGGKIGFEPRAVVHHRHRQTIEDLHKQLHGNGVGFTALMFALAAKDKRHVAVLARLMPLAAKVKSKQMLSRLAGRRDAATEVTNDASTTRIPKTLAYHELRGFPAGPAAWFRSRRRWRDVEAGRFRP
;
A
#
# COMPACT_ATOMS: atom_id res chain seq x y z
N MET A 1 -13.18 11.12 40.83
CA MET A 1 -11.85 10.79 41.39
C MET A 1 -11.11 10.00 40.34
N ALA A 2 -9.94 10.49 39.95
CA ALA A 2 -9.13 10.00 38.84
C ALA A 2 -8.72 8.54 39.03
N THR A 3 -9.17 7.67 38.13
CA THR A 3 -8.57 6.36 37.90
C THR A 3 -7.30 6.57 37.09
N LEU A 4 -6.16 6.32 37.74
CA LEU A 4 -4.85 6.17 37.11
C LEU A 4 -4.91 5.01 36.10
N HIS A 5 -5.17 5.30 34.82
CA HIS A 5 -5.05 4.33 33.73
C HIS A 5 -3.57 4.08 33.42
N THR A 6 -3.04 3.03 34.03
CA THR A 6 -1.75 2.40 33.71
C THR A 6 -2.01 1.12 32.91
N ALA A 7 -1.10 0.81 31.97
CA ALA A 7 -1.09 -0.24 30.95
C ALA A 7 -1.70 0.13 29.58
N ASP A 8 -0.91 -0.05 28.51
CA ASP A 8 -1.39 0.00 27.12
C ASP A 8 -2.54 -1.01 26.97
N THR A 9 -3.76 -0.53 26.72
CA THR A 9 -4.92 -1.40 26.56
C THR A 9 -4.80 -2.17 25.25
N VAL A 10 -4.84 -3.51 25.33
CA VAL A 10 -4.91 -4.36 24.14
C VAL A 10 -6.25 -4.08 23.44
N PRO A 11 -6.25 -3.71 22.15
CA PRO A 11 -7.48 -3.38 21.45
C PRO A 11 -8.34 -4.64 21.28
N ALA A 12 -9.64 -4.49 21.54
CA ALA A 12 -10.65 -5.51 21.27
C ALA A 12 -10.96 -5.62 19.76
N PRO A 13 -11.47 -6.77 19.28
CA PRO A 13 -11.89 -6.93 17.89
C PRO A 13 -12.80 -5.80 17.40
N ARG A 14 -12.62 -5.42 16.14
CA ARG A 14 -13.39 -4.37 15.47
C ARG A 14 -13.98 -4.90 14.17
N ARG A 15 -15.27 -4.66 13.95
CA ARG A 15 -15.95 -5.02 12.69
C ARG A 15 -15.49 -4.05 11.59
N VAL A 16 -15.33 -4.53 10.36
CA VAL A 16 -15.10 -3.64 9.19
C VAL A 16 -16.38 -3.64 8.37
N ILE A 17 -17.04 -2.48 8.25
CA ILE A 17 -18.39 -2.39 7.67
C ILE A 17 -18.42 -1.32 6.59
N GLY A 18 -18.81 -1.69 5.36
CA GLY A 18 -19.17 -0.72 4.33
C GLY A 18 -20.63 -0.27 4.52
N VAL A 19 -20.88 1.03 4.51
CA VAL A 19 -22.22 1.61 4.62
C VAL A 19 -22.48 2.48 3.40
N ASP A 20 -23.53 2.14 2.65
CA ASP A 20 -24.06 3.03 1.61
C ASP A 20 -24.79 4.20 2.28
N LEU A 21 -24.24 5.40 2.11
CA LEU A 21 -24.75 6.64 2.70
C LEU A 21 -25.90 7.23 1.87
N ASP A 22 -26.16 6.72 0.67
CA ASP A 22 -27.29 7.12 -0.17
C ASP A 22 -28.54 6.25 0.09
N ALA A 23 -28.39 5.19 0.88
CA ALA A 23 -29.46 4.29 1.31
C ALA A 23 -29.83 4.52 2.80
N PRO A 24 -30.99 4.01 3.27
CA PRO A 24 -31.30 3.99 4.70
C PRO A 24 -30.17 3.31 5.49
N LEU A 25 -29.68 3.98 6.53
CA LEU A 25 -28.56 3.49 7.33
C LEU A 25 -28.87 2.11 7.92
N PRO A 26 -27.91 1.16 7.89
CA PRO A 26 -28.11 -0.15 8.46
C PRO A 26 -28.23 -0.07 9.98
N ARG A 27 -28.95 -1.05 10.56
CA ARG A 27 -28.98 -1.20 12.02
C ARG A 27 -27.62 -1.70 12.51
N LEU A 28 -26.82 -0.81 13.09
CA LEU A 28 -25.52 -1.13 13.68
C LEU A 28 -25.64 -1.14 15.21
N VAL A 29 -25.52 -2.31 15.81
CA VAL A 29 -25.61 -2.52 17.26
C VAL A 29 -24.52 -3.49 17.72
N ALA A 30 -24.20 -3.47 19.01
CA ALA A 30 -23.25 -4.42 19.59
C ALA A 30 -23.81 -5.85 19.49
N ASP A 31 -22.93 -6.80 19.18
CA ASP A 31 -23.26 -8.23 19.16
C ASP A 31 -22.03 -9.07 19.52
N GLU A 32 -22.17 -10.40 19.44
CA GLU A 32 -21.10 -11.36 19.73
C GLU A 32 -19.85 -11.20 18.85
N THR A 33 -19.97 -10.50 17.71
CA THR A 33 -18.87 -10.23 16.78
C THR A 33 -18.09 -8.95 17.13
N GLY A 34 -18.61 -8.11 18.05
CA GLY A 34 -17.88 -7.01 18.65
C GLY A 34 -18.72 -5.79 19.02
N GLU A 35 -18.17 -4.96 19.90
CA GLU A 35 -18.76 -3.71 20.42
C GLU A 35 -18.25 -2.46 19.68
N SER A 36 -17.46 -2.63 18.61
CA SER A 36 -16.95 -1.51 17.79
C SER A 36 -16.86 -1.87 16.32
N ALA A 37 -16.97 -0.85 15.46
CA ALA A 37 -16.82 -0.98 14.02
C ALA A 37 -15.94 0.14 13.45
N MET A 38 -15.11 -0.21 12.46
CA MET A 38 -14.57 0.75 11.50
C MET A 38 -15.55 0.77 10.33
N VAL A 39 -16.32 1.85 10.24
CA VAL A 39 -17.28 2.07 9.16
C VAL A 39 -16.58 2.77 8.00
N ILE A 40 -16.74 2.24 6.80
CA ILE A 40 -16.34 2.87 5.54
C ILE A 40 -17.62 3.39 4.90
N GLY A 41 -17.74 4.71 4.77
CA GLY A 41 -18.87 5.33 4.08
C GLY A 41 -18.70 5.22 2.57
N TYR A 42 -19.77 4.87 1.86
CA TYR A 42 -19.83 4.82 0.41
C TYR A 42 -20.92 5.76 -0.11
N ARG A 43 -20.67 6.44 -1.23
CA ARG A 43 -21.71 7.11 -2.03
C ARG A 43 -21.51 6.78 -3.49
N GLY A 44 -22.59 6.44 -4.19
CA GLY A 44 -22.52 6.02 -5.60
C GLY A 44 -21.50 4.91 -5.86
N GLY A 45 -21.26 4.02 -4.88
CA GLY A 45 -20.24 2.95 -4.96
C GLY A 45 -18.81 3.36 -4.62
N HIS A 46 -18.56 4.61 -4.22
CA HIS A 46 -17.21 5.12 -3.94
C HIS A 46 -16.99 5.45 -2.47
N PRO A 47 -15.81 5.12 -1.89
CA PRO A 47 -15.55 5.39 -0.48
C PRO A 47 -15.37 6.89 -0.24
N THR A 48 -16.04 7.41 0.78
CA THR A 48 -16.01 8.83 1.16
C THR A 48 -15.17 9.10 2.41
N GLY A 49 -15.01 8.09 3.26
CA GLY A 49 -14.39 8.26 4.56
C GLY A 49 -14.39 6.97 5.38
N THR A 50 -13.61 6.98 6.46
CA THR A 50 -13.68 5.95 7.50
C THR A 50 -13.96 6.59 8.85
N LEU A 51 -14.78 5.94 9.67
CA LEU A 51 -15.07 6.35 11.04
C LEU A 51 -15.02 5.15 11.98
N ASP A 52 -14.35 5.30 13.11
CA ASP A 52 -14.43 4.34 14.21
C ASP A 52 -15.67 4.65 15.07
N VAL A 53 -16.58 3.69 15.17
CA VAL A 53 -17.87 3.80 15.86
C VAL A 53 -17.94 2.77 16.99
N LEU A 54 -18.34 3.22 18.18
CA LEU A 54 -18.75 2.33 19.27
C LEU A 54 -20.18 1.86 19.00
N LEU A 55 -20.38 0.55 19.04
CA LEU A 55 -21.69 -0.04 18.85
C LEU A 55 -22.35 -0.20 20.23
N THR A 56 -23.56 0.34 20.39
CA THR A 56 -24.38 0.19 21.60
C THR A 56 -25.62 -0.64 21.28
N ASP A 57 -26.49 -0.87 22.27
CA ASP A 57 -27.79 -1.50 22.04
C ASP A 57 -28.78 -0.59 21.29
N ASP A 58 -28.51 0.73 21.27
CA ASP A 58 -29.32 1.73 20.57
C ASP A 58 -28.71 2.06 19.19
N PRO A 59 -29.34 1.62 18.09
CA PRO A 59 -28.84 1.92 16.74
C PRO A 59 -28.80 3.43 16.42
N ALA A 60 -29.52 4.27 17.19
CA ALA A 60 -29.46 5.72 17.01
C ALA A 60 -28.10 6.31 17.40
N ASP A 61 -27.33 5.67 18.29
CA ASP A 61 -25.96 6.10 18.62
C ASP A 61 -25.04 5.99 17.40
N ALA A 62 -25.07 4.85 16.73
CA ALA A 62 -24.30 4.63 15.52
C ALA A 62 -24.77 5.56 14.39
N ALA A 63 -26.09 5.75 14.22
CA ALA A 63 -26.63 6.67 13.21
C ALA A 63 -26.14 8.11 13.42
N ARG A 64 -26.16 8.62 14.66
CA ARG A 64 -25.61 9.94 15.00
C ARG A 64 -24.12 10.05 14.70
N ALA A 65 -23.34 9.00 15.00
CA ALA A 65 -21.91 9.00 14.68
C ALA A 65 -21.66 9.11 13.16
N LEU A 66 -22.51 8.49 12.35
CA LEU A 66 -22.38 8.48 10.89
C LEU A 66 -22.74 9.81 10.21
N GLU A 67 -23.37 10.76 10.90
CA GLU A 67 -23.68 12.09 10.36
C GLU A 67 -22.43 12.78 9.79
N ALA A 68 -21.27 12.62 10.41
CA ALA A 68 -20.00 13.17 9.92
C ALA A 68 -19.59 12.62 8.53
N LEU A 69 -19.89 11.35 8.23
CA LEU A 69 -19.65 10.78 6.90
C LEU A 69 -20.70 11.26 5.89
N GLN A 70 -21.93 11.51 6.33
CA GLN A 70 -23.03 12.02 5.50
C GLN A 70 -22.87 13.48 5.08
N GLU A 71 -21.98 14.25 5.70
CA GLU A 71 -21.67 15.62 5.26
C GLU A 71 -20.57 15.65 4.17
N THR A 72 -19.90 14.53 3.92
CA THR A 72 -18.79 14.47 2.95
C THR A 72 -19.33 14.46 1.51
N VAL A 73 -19.07 15.53 0.76
CA VAL A 73 -19.44 15.64 -0.66
C VAL A 73 -18.33 15.08 -1.53
N LEU A 74 -18.67 14.10 -2.38
CA LEU A 74 -17.75 13.64 -3.43
C LEU A 74 -17.73 14.65 -4.58
N ALA A 75 -16.54 14.92 -5.10
CA ALA A 75 -16.43 15.62 -6.37
C ALA A 75 -17.08 14.78 -7.46
N ASP A 76 -17.92 15.40 -8.29
CA ASP A 76 -18.47 14.74 -9.46
C ASP A 76 -17.32 14.42 -10.44
N VAL A 77 -17.11 13.13 -10.71
CA VAL A 77 -16.10 12.68 -11.66
C VAL A 77 -16.84 12.34 -12.95
N PRO A 78 -16.60 13.07 -14.05
CA PRO A 78 -17.26 12.80 -15.32
C PRO A 78 -17.07 11.34 -15.72
N ALA A 79 -18.16 10.69 -16.13
CA ALA A 79 -18.10 9.35 -16.67
C ALA A 79 -17.21 9.33 -17.92
N VAL A 80 -16.31 8.36 -17.98
CA VAL A 80 -15.43 8.13 -19.13
C VAL A 80 -16.04 7.02 -19.98
N SER A 81 -16.16 7.24 -21.29
CA SER A 81 -16.67 6.24 -22.24
C SER A 81 -15.75 5.01 -22.27
N ASP A 82 -16.32 3.83 -22.47
CA ASP A 82 -15.58 2.58 -22.62
C ASP A 82 -14.60 2.60 -23.80
N ASP A 83 -14.89 3.39 -24.83
CA ASP A 83 -14.01 3.57 -25.99
C ASP A 83 -12.74 4.34 -25.64
N ASP A 84 -12.81 5.28 -24.69
CA ASP A 84 -11.68 6.13 -24.29
C ASP A 84 -10.77 5.48 -23.23
N LEU A 85 -11.24 4.43 -22.55
CA LEU A 85 -10.47 3.75 -21.51
C LEU A 85 -9.25 3.02 -22.08
N PRO A 86 -8.06 3.10 -21.46
CA PRO A 86 -6.88 2.36 -21.93
C PRO A 86 -7.07 0.84 -21.81
N THR A 87 -6.25 0.05 -22.50
CA THR A 87 -6.19 -1.39 -22.20
C THR A 87 -5.39 -1.62 -20.92
N ILE A 88 -5.86 -2.50 -20.03
CA ILE A 88 -5.17 -2.81 -18.76
C ILE A 88 -4.79 -4.29 -18.67
N SER A 89 -3.51 -4.58 -18.39
CA SER A 89 -3.07 -5.91 -17.94
C SER A 89 -2.96 -5.93 -16.42
N VAL A 90 -3.70 -6.83 -15.76
CA VAL A 90 -3.58 -7.06 -14.32
C VAL A 90 -2.52 -8.12 -14.07
N VAL A 91 -1.49 -7.80 -13.30
CA VAL A 91 -0.42 -8.71 -12.91
C VAL A 91 -0.53 -9.06 -11.43
N VAL A 92 -0.72 -10.35 -11.15
CA VAL A 92 -0.71 -10.91 -9.80
C VAL A 92 0.44 -11.90 -9.70
N SER A 93 1.39 -11.66 -8.80
CA SER A 93 2.50 -12.60 -8.55
C SER A 93 2.23 -13.38 -7.28
N THR A 94 2.26 -14.71 -7.36
CA THR A 94 1.90 -15.58 -6.24
C THR A 94 2.94 -16.66 -6.01
N VAL A 95 3.10 -17.06 -4.73
CA VAL A 95 3.80 -18.30 -4.36
C VAL A 95 2.81 -19.39 -3.91
N VAL A 96 1.51 -19.15 -4.07
CA VAL A 96 0.40 -20.08 -3.77
C VAL A 96 0.41 -20.58 -2.31
N ASP A 97 0.82 -19.72 -1.38
CA ASP A 97 0.82 -20.02 0.07
C ASP A 97 -0.60 -19.92 0.67
N ARG A 98 -1.47 -19.13 0.04
CA ARG A 98 -2.86 -18.86 0.48
C ARG A 98 -3.86 -19.20 -0.61
N VAL A 99 -4.06 -20.49 -0.84
CA VAL A 99 -4.96 -21.03 -1.87
C VAL A 99 -6.37 -20.43 -1.81
N GLU A 100 -6.93 -20.27 -0.61
CA GLU A 100 -8.28 -19.72 -0.44
C GLU A 100 -8.36 -18.23 -0.83
N ASP A 101 -7.39 -17.41 -0.39
CA ASP A 101 -7.37 -15.97 -0.67
C ASP A 101 -7.14 -15.73 -2.18
N LEU A 102 -6.23 -16.50 -2.80
CA LEU A 102 -6.00 -16.46 -4.24
C LEU A 102 -7.27 -16.86 -5.01
N GLY A 103 -8.01 -17.88 -4.55
CA GLY A 103 -9.28 -18.27 -5.17
C GLY A 103 -10.31 -17.14 -5.16
N LYS A 104 -10.47 -16.47 -4.01
CA LYS A 104 -11.38 -15.31 -3.87
C LYS A 104 -10.97 -14.14 -4.74
N LEU A 105 -9.67 -13.87 -4.86
CA LEU A 105 -9.16 -12.83 -5.77
C LEU A 105 -9.52 -13.15 -7.22
N LEU A 106 -9.26 -14.38 -7.66
CA LEU A 106 -9.55 -14.82 -9.03
C LEU A 106 -11.05 -14.70 -9.35
N ASP A 107 -11.94 -15.04 -8.41
CA ASP A 107 -13.39 -14.87 -8.58
C ASP A 107 -13.77 -13.42 -8.86
N VAL A 108 -13.16 -12.47 -8.16
CA VAL A 108 -13.44 -11.04 -8.36
C VAL A 108 -12.84 -10.51 -9.67
N LEU A 109 -11.63 -10.95 -10.01
CA LEU A 109 -10.96 -10.51 -11.24
C LEU A 109 -11.73 -10.89 -12.52
N GLU A 110 -12.55 -11.94 -12.48
CA GLU A 110 -13.42 -12.33 -13.59
C GLU A 110 -14.66 -11.43 -13.78
N HIS A 111 -14.98 -10.60 -12.79
CA HIS A 111 -16.20 -9.79 -12.75
C HIS A 111 -15.90 -8.28 -12.63
N LEU A 112 -14.71 -7.86 -13.05
CA LEU A 112 -14.34 -6.44 -13.07
C LEU A 112 -15.17 -5.68 -14.10
N ASP A 113 -15.66 -4.51 -13.71
CA ASP A 113 -16.33 -3.57 -14.59
C ASP A 113 -15.30 -2.82 -15.44
N TYR A 114 -14.77 -3.49 -16.47
CA TYR A 114 -13.80 -2.89 -17.39
C TYR A 114 -13.83 -3.52 -18.78
N PRO A 115 -13.96 -2.73 -19.87
CA PRO A 115 -14.26 -3.26 -21.19
C PRO A 115 -13.09 -4.04 -21.82
N ARG A 116 -11.84 -3.67 -21.52
CA ARG A 116 -10.65 -4.24 -22.18
C ARG A 116 -9.54 -4.50 -21.17
N HIS A 117 -9.52 -5.71 -20.61
CA HIS A 117 -8.46 -6.14 -19.70
C HIS A 117 -8.05 -7.59 -19.93
N GLU A 118 -6.84 -7.93 -19.46
CA GLU A 118 -6.37 -9.30 -19.30
C GLU A 118 -5.87 -9.52 -17.87
N VAL A 119 -5.92 -10.76 -17.39
CA VAL A 119 -5.39 -11.14 -16.08
C VAL A 119 -4.21 -12.09 -16.28
N ILE A 120 -3.08 -11.73 -15.69
CA ILE A 120 -1.81 -12.46 -15.75
C ILE A 120 -1.44 -12.89 -14.35
N LEU A 121 -1.59 -14.19 -14.09
CA LEU A 121 -1.14 -14.80 -12.85
C LEU A 121 0.27 -15.34 -13.05
N VAL A 122 1.21 -14.85 -12.25
CA VAL A 122 2.61 -15.28 -12.27
C VAL A 122 2.84 -16.25 -11.12
N ASP A 123 3.06 -17.51 -11.44
CA ASP A 123 3.51 -18.51 -10.47
C ASP A 123 5.01 -18.33 -10.21
N ASN A 124 5.33 -17.68 -9.09
CA ASN A 124 6.69 -17.39 -8.65
C ASN A 124 7.25 -18.44 -7.67
N ARG A 125 6.64 -19.62 -7.59
CA ARG A 125 7.20 -20.73 -6.81
C ARG A 125 8.46 -21.23 -7.47
N VAL A 126 9.54 -21.31 -6.68
CA VAL A 126 10.80 -21.91 -7.14
C VAL A 126 10.66 -23.43 -7.28
N ARG A 127 9.82 -24.06 -6.45
CA ARG A 127 9.50 -25.48 -6.50
C ARG A 127 7.99 -25.65 -6.38
N VAL A 128 7.40 -26.44 -7.25
CA VAL A 128 5.97 -26.78 -7.23
C VAL A 128 5.81 -28.11 -6.47
N PRO A 129 4.94 -28.19 -5.44
CA PRO A 129 4.71 -29.42 -4.68
C PRO A 129 3.94 -30.47 -5.51
N ALA A 130 4.09 -31.74 -5.14
CA ALA A 130 3.23 -32.80 -5.66
C ALA A 130 1.79 -32.60 -5.16
N GLY A 131 0.81 -32.61 -6.07
CA GLY A 131 -0.58 -32.29 -5.74
C GLY A 131 -0.92 -30.80 -5.80
N ASP A 132 -0.26 -30.04 -6.69
CA ASP A 132 -0.51 -28.62 -6.90
C ASP A 132 -2.00 -28.31 -7.15
N ALA A 133 -2.54 -27.37 -6.38
CA ALA A 133 -3.91 -26.89 -6.51
C ALA A 133 -4.08 -25.91 -7.67
N LEU A 134 -3.01 -25.25 -8.12
CA LEU A 134 -3.09 -24.16 -9.09
C LEU A 134 -3.75 -24.56 -10.42
N PRO A 135 -3.43 -25.71 -11.06
CA PRO A 135 -4.09 -26.10 -12.30
C PRO A 135 -5.62 -26.25 -12.16
N ALA A 136 -6.08 -26.80 -11.03
CA ALA A 136 -7.50 -26.96 -10.76
C ALA A 136 -8.19 -25.61 -10.49
N MET A 137 -7.51 -24.69 -9.80
CA MET A 137 -8.03 -23.33 -9.54
C MET A 137 -8.23 -22.52 -10.83
N LEU A 138 -7.36 -22.71 -11.83
CA LEU A 138 -7.41 -21.99 -13.09
C LEU A 138 -8.31 -22.64 -14.14
N ALA A 139 -8.80 -23.85 -13.91
CA ALA A 139 -9.63 -24.57 -14.86
C ALA A 139 -10.91 -23.77 -15.18
N GLY A 140 -11.11 -23.43 -16.46
CA GLY A 140 -12.27 -22.68 -16.92
C GLY A 140 -12.18 -21.16 -16.75
N ARG A 141 -11.11 -20.65 -16.13
CA ARG A 141 -10.91 -19.21 -15.93
C ARG A 141 -10.20 -18.55 -17.11
N ASN A 142 -10.56 -17.30 -17.39
CA ASN A 142 -9.85 -16.49 -18.38
C ASN A 142 -8.61 -15.80 -17.78
N VAL A 143 -7.63 -16.62 -17.37
CA VAL A 143 -6.42 -16.15 -16.69
C VAL A 143 -5.20 -16.72 -17.41
N ARG A 144 -4.27 -15.83 -17.76
CA ARG A 144 -3.00 -16.23 -18.37
C ARG A 144 -1.99 -16.59 -17.28
N LEU A 145 -1.62 -17.87 -17.20
CA LEU A 145 -0.56 -18.32 -16.31
C LEU A 145 0.83 -18.07 -16.92
N VAL A 146 1.73 -17.47 -16.14
CA VAL A 146 3.15 -17.28 -16.47
C VAL A 146 3.99 -17.94 -15.39
N GLU A 147 4.98 -18.72 -15.79
CA GLU A 147 5.91 -19.35 -14.85
C GLU A 147 7.18 -18.50 -14.68
N GLU A 148 7.52 -18.17 -13.43
CA GLU A 148 8.78 -17.51 -13.11
C GLU A 148 9.46 -18.22 -11.94
N ARG A 149 10.40 -19.12 -12.25
CA ARG A 149 11.05 -19.95 -11.22
C ARG A 149 12.19 -19.25 -10.51
N ARG A 150 12.61 -18.06 -10.96
CA ARG A 150 13.61 -17.24 -10.26
C ARG A 150 12.95 -16.58 -9.05
N PRO A 151 13.55 -16.70 -7.87
CA PRO A 151 12.90 -16.26 -6.64
C PRO A 151 12.77 -14.74 -6.55
N GLY A 152 11.67 -14.29 -5.97
CA GLY A 152 11.49 -12.92 -5.49
C GLY A 152 10.39 -12.20 -6.26
N LEU A 153 9.62 -11.39 -5.53
CA LEU A 153 8.44 -10.72 -6.04
C LEU A 153 8.73 -9.83 -7.25
N SER A 154 9.88 -9.15 -7.28
CA SER A 154 10.33 -8.37 -8.43
C SER A 154 10.51 -9.23 -9.69
N ALA A 155 11.02 -10.47 -9.57
CA ALA A 155 11.13 -11.38 -10.71
C ALA A 155 9.74 -11.75 -11.25
N GLY A 156 8.81 -12.10 -10.35
CA GLY A 156 7.42 -12.38 -10.70
C GLY A 156 6.73 -11.19 -11.39
N ARG A 157 6.83 -9.99 -10.80
CA ARG A 157 6.28 -8.76 -11.41
C ARG A 157 6.88 -8.47 -12.78
N ASN A 158 8.19 -8.62 -12.96
CA ASN A 158 8.86 -8.41 -14.24
C ASN A 158 8.46 -9.45 -15.30
N ALA A 159 8.26 -10.71 -14.91
CA ALA A 159 7.74 -11.74 -15.82
C ALA A 159 6.30 -11.42 -16.26
N GLY A 160 5.47 -10.93 -15.34
CA GLY A 160 4.13 -10.43 -15.66
C GLY A 160 4.15 -9.24 -16.61
N VAL A 161 5.02 -8.25 -16.37
CA VAL A 161 5.24 -7.10 -17.26
C VAL A 161 5.65 -7.56 -18.66
N ALA A 162 6.55 -8.53 -18.78
CA ALA A 162 7.01 -9.05 -20.05
C ALA A 162 5.91 -9.80 -20.83
N ALA A 163 4.95 -10.40 -20.13
CA ALA A 163 3.82 -11.11 -20.72
C ALA A 163 2.64 -10.17 -21.07
N ALA A 164 2.52 -9.04 -20.38
CA ALA A 164 1.44 -8.07 -20.53
C ALA A 164 1.38 -7.46 -21.92
N THR A 165 0.17 -7.16 -22.39
CA THR A 165 -0.12 -6.51 -23.68
C THR A 165 -0.82 -5.15 -23.56
N GLY A 166 -1.36 -4.81 -22.39
CA GLY A 166 -2.08 -3.56 -22.15
C GLY A 166 -1.20 -2.30 -22.12
N ASP A 167 -1.81 -1.16 -22.39
CA ASP A 167 -1.19 0.17 -22.33
C ASP A 167 -0.80 0.56 -20.89
N VAL A 168 -1.60 0.08 -19.94
CA VAL A 168 -1.41 0.22 -18.51
C VAL A 168 -1.24 -1.16 -17.88
N ILE A 169 -0.32 -1.28 -16.92
CA ILE A 169 -0.09 -2.50 -16.17
C ILE A 169 -0.45 -2.22 -14.71
N ALA A 170 -1.50 -2.89 -14.23
CA ALA A 170 -1.97 -2.82 -12.85
C ALA A 170 -1.42 -4.00 -12.04
N PHE A 171 -1.04 -3.76 -10.79
CA PHE A 171 -0.49 -4.74 -9.87
C PHE A 171 -1.36 -4.83 -8.63
N THR A 172 -1.61 -6.06 -8.22
CA THR A 172 -2.22 -6.36 -6.93
C THR A 172 -1.64 -7.68 -6.38
N ASP A 173 -1.79 -7.91 -5.09
CA ASP A 173 -1.22 -9.08 -4.41
C ASP A 173 -2.23 -10.24 -4.36
N ASP A 174 -1.78 -11.46 -4.03
CA ASP A 174 -2.64 -12.65 -4.03
C ASP A 174 -3.54 -12.79 -2.79
N ASP A 175 -3.37 -11.91 -1.80
CA ASP A 175 -4.15 -11.85 -0.55
C ASP A 175 -4.98 -10.57 -0.40
N VAL A 176 -5.28 -9.92 -1.53
CA VAL A 176 -6.19 -8.78 -1.60
C VAL A 176 -7.54 -9.14 -2.19
N ARG A 177 -8.55 -8.34 -1.88
CA ARG A 177 -9.83 -8.29 -2.59
C ARG A 177 -9.97 -6.92 -3.24
N VAL A 178 -10.03 -6.88 -4.56
CA VAL A 178 -10.26 -5.63 -5.30
C VAL A 178 -11.75 -5.29 -5.35
N ASP A 179 -12.07 -4.01 -5.50
CA ASP A 179 -13.44 -3.58 -5.80
C ASP A 179 -13.79 -3.85 -7.27
N PRO A 180 -15.04 -4.22 -7.63
CA PRO A 180 -15.43 -4.42 -9.03
C PRO A 180 -15.16 -3.23 -9.95
N GLN A 181 -15.19 -1.99 -9.43
CA GLN A 181 -14.90 -0.77 -10.18
C GLN A 181 -13.41 -0.37 -10.15
N TRP A 182 -12.54 -1.18 -9.54
CA TRP A 182 -11.11 -0.87 -9.33
C TRP A 182 -10.39 -0.45 -10.63
N LEU A 183 -10.55 -1.24 -11.71
CA LEU A 183 -9.95 -0.91 -12.99
C LEU A 183 -10.59 0.30 -13.66
N ARG A 184 -11.92 0.47 -13.53
CA ARG A 184 -12.61 1.66 -14.07
C ARG A 184 -12.08 2.93 -13.40
N ALA A 185 -11.89 2.92 -12.08
CA ALA A 185 -11.30 4.03 -11.36
C ALA A 185 -9.88 4.36 -11.86
N ILE A 186 -9.00 3.35 -11.99
CA ILE A 186 -7.64 3.52 -12.52
C ILE A 186 -7.67 4.08 -13.94
N GLY A 187 -8.45 3.47 -14.83
CA GLY A 187 -8.54 3.85 -16.24
C GLY A 187 -9.09 5.26 -16.41
N SER A 188 -10.18 5.59 -15.72
CA SER A 188 -10.75 6.94 -15.72
C SER A 188 -9.74 7.97 -15.22
N ARG A 189 -8.91 7.62 -14.21
CA ARG A 189 -7.88 8.52 -13.73
C ARG A 189 -6.85 8.85 -14.82
N PHE A 190 -6.35 7.85 -15.54
CA PHE A 190 -5.42 8.06 -16.67
C PHE A 190 -6.01 8.86 -17.83
N VAL A 191 -7.33 8.78 -18.06
CA VAL A 191 -8.02 9.58 -19.08
C VAL A 191 -8.21 11.02 -18.60
N SER A 192 -8.65 11.21 -17.35
CA SER A 192 -8.89 12.54 -16.77
C SER A 192 -7.61 13.37 -16.61
N GLU A 193 -6.47 12.71 -16.36
CA GLU A 193 -5.16 13.35 -16.26
C GLU A 193 -4.13 12.59 -17.12
N PRO A 194 -4.09 12.85 -18.45
CA PRO A 194 -3.23 12.10 -19.38
C PRO A 194 -1.74 12.15 -19.05
N GLY A 195 -1.29 13.19 -18.34
CA GLY A 195 0.10 13.38 -17.92
C GLY A 195 0.54 12.56 -16.70
N LEU A 196 -0.32 11.67 -16.17
CA LEU A 196 0.09 10.71 -15.14
C LEU A 196 0.90 9.56 -15.74
N ASP A 197 1.91 9.12 -15.01
CA ASP A 197 2.71 7.95 -15.35
C ASP A 197 2.32 6.73 -14.50
N ALA A 198 1.81 6.98 -13.29
CA ALA A 198 1.33 5.96 -12.37
C ALA A 198 0.03 6.39 -11.70
N VAL A 199 -0.76 5.41 -11.29
CA VAL A 199 -1.92 5.57 -10.42
C VAL A 199 -1.80 4.61 -9.24
N THR A 200 -2.09 5.08 -8.05
CA THR A 200 -2.20 4.29 -6.83
C THR A 200 -3.61 4.44 -6.27
N GLY A 201 -4.01 3.55 -5.35
CA GLY A 201 -5.35 3.60 -4.78
C GLY A 201 -5.40 3.36 -3.28
N VAL A 202 -6.60 3.43 -2.73
CA VAL A 202 -6.83 3.22 -1.30
C VAL A 202 -6.70 1.73 -0.94
N ILE A 203 -6.08 1.47 0.20
CA ILE A 203 -5.95 0.12 0.77
C ILE A 203 -6.67 0.14 2.11
N LEU A 204 -7.72 -0.67 2.20
CA LEU A 204 -8.54 -0.83 3.39
C LEU A 204 -8.26 -2.20 4.02
N PRO A 205 -8.42 -2.39 5.33
CA PRO A 205 -8.33 -3.72 5.94
C PRO A 205 -9.52 -4.58 5.50
N SER A 206 -9.27 -5.86 5.25
CA SER A 206 -10.34 -6.85 5.06
C SER A 206 -11.00 -7.25 6.38
N GLU A 207 -10.23 -7.26 7.47
CA GLU A 207 -10.65 -7.69 8.79
C GLU A 207 -9.80 -7.01 9.88
N LEU A 208 -10.38 -6.80 11.06
CA LEU A 208 -9.73 -6.23 12.24
C LEU A 208 -10.08 -7.04 13.50
N THR A 209 -9.93 -8.36 13.44
CA THR A 209 -10.36 -9.28 14.51
C THR A 209 -9.31 -9.52 15.59
N THR A 210 -8.05 -9.11 15.35
CA THR A 210 -6.94 -9.33 16.28
C THR A 210 -6.19 -8.05 16.62
N PRO A 211 -5.51 -7.98 17.78
CA PRO A 211 -4.69 -6.83 18.14
C PRO A 211 -3.59 -6.52 17.14
N ALA A 212 -3.00 -7.55 16.51
CA ALA A 212 -1.98 -7.38 15.48
C ALA A 212 -2.51 -6.59 14.27
N GLN A 213 -3.71 -6.92 13.81
CA GLN A 213 -4.34 -6.26 12.67
C GLN A 213 -4.74 -4.83 13.01
N ILE A 214 -5.36 -4.61 14.18
CA ILE A 214 -5.80 -3.30 14.63
C ILE A 214 -4.61 -2.35 14.83
N TRP A 215 -3.53 -2.84 15.45
CA TRP A 215 -2.33 -2.05 15.63
C TRP A 215 -1.57 -1.80 14.32
N TYR A 216 -1.54 -2.77 13.40
CA TYR A 216 -0.99 -2.53 12.07
C TYR A 216 -1.81 -1.47 11.31
N GLU A 217 -3.14 -1.55 11.34
CA GLU A 217 -4.01 -0.58 10.71
C GLU A 217 -3.88 0.82 11.33
N ALA A 218 -3.70 0.91 12.65
CA ALA A 218 -3.47 2.19 13.31
C ALA A 218 -2.06 2.76 13.03
N TYR A 219 -1.04 1.90 12.92
CA TYR A 219 0.36 2.30 12.71
C TYR A 219 0.69 2.61 11.24
N TYR A 220 0.20 1.76 10.33
CA TYR A 220 0.49 1.78 8.89
C TYR A 220 -0.75 1.88 8.01
N GLY A 221 -1.98 1.66 8.49
CA GLY A 221 -3.17 1.82 7.65
C GLY A 221 -3.25 3.24 7.09
N GLY A 222 -3.63 3.41 5.82
CA GLY A 222 -3.46 4.70 5.13
C GLY A 222 -2.00 5.19 5.05
N PHE A 223 -1.03 4.27 5.18
CA PHE A 223 0.42 4.46 5.12
C PHE A 223 0.99 5.65 5.90
N SER A 224 1.13 5.47 7.21
CA SER A 224 1.37 6.53 8.21
C SER A 224 0.09 7.16 8.77
N ALA A 225 -1.05 6.46 8.62
CA ALA A 225 -2.37 6.83 9.14
C ALA A 225 -2.86 8.22 8.72
N GLU A 226 -2.45 8.60 7.51
CA GLU A 226 -3.04 9.70 6.77
C GLU A 226 -3.92 9.10 5.67
N ARG A 227 -5.16 8.71 6.01
CA ARG A 227 -6.13 8.32 4.98
C ARG A 227 -6.72 9.58 4.35
N THR A 228 -6.70 9.63 3.02
CA THR A 228 -7.49 10.60 2.26
C THR A 228 -8.42 9.84 1.33
N PHE A 229 -9.61 10.39 1.15
CA PHE A 229 -10.61 9.93 0.20
C PHE A 229 -10.82 10.96 -0.93
N SER A 230 -9.86 11.87 -1.07
CA SER A 230 -9.81 12.85 -2.14
C SER A 230 -8.72 12.44 -3.14
N PRO A 231 -8.98 12.55 -4.44
CA PRO A 231 -7.94 12.32 -5.45
C PRO A 231 -6.83 13.36 -5.29
N VAL A 232 -5.57 12.94 -5.42
CA VAL A 232 -4.41 13.84 -5.41
C VAL A 232 -3.38 13.42 -6.44
N THR A 233 -2.67 14.38 -7.01
CA THR A 233 -1.51 14.16 -7.87
C THR A 233 -0.25 14.44 -7.08
N ILE A 234 0.60 13.42 -6.92
CA ILE A 234 1.93 13.56 -6.37
C ILE A 234 2.86 14.01 -7.49
N VAL A 235 3.40 15.21 -7.34
CA VAL A 235 4.32 15.83 -8.30
C VAL A 235 5.65 16.12 -7.62
N PRO A 236 6.78 15.97 -8.33
CA PRO A 236 8.06 16.40 -7.80
C PRO A 236 8.17 17.92 -7.83
N ASP A 237 8.65 18.53 -6.74
CA ASP A 237 8.74 19.99 -6.60
C ASP A 237 9.81 20.62 -7.51
N ASP A 238 10.82 19.82 -7.88
CA ASP A 238 11.97 20.27 -8.66
C ASP A 238 12.59 19.09 -9.41
N VAL A 239 12.56 19.12 -10.74
CA VAL A 239 13.30 18.17 -11.58
C VAL A 239 13.95 18.85 -12.79
N GLN A 240 15.20 19.34 -12.62
CA GLN A 240 16.32 18.96 -13.49
C GLN A 240 17.65 18.96 -12.70
N GLY A 241 18.31 17.79 -12.60
CA GLY A 241 19.54 17.58 -11.82
C GLY A 241 19.38 16.53 -10.73
N THR A 242 19.74 16.84 -9.47
CA THR A 242 19.74 15.90 -8.33
C THR A 242 18.48 15.98 -7.45
N MET A 243 17.32 16.43 -7.94
CA MET A 243 16.13 16.75 -7.13
C MET A 243 16.50 17.52 -5.84
N ARG A 244 16.87 18.81 -5.99
CA ARG A 244 17.63 19.58 -4.96
C ARG A 244 17.04 19.49 -3.56
N HIS A 245 15.72 19.54 -3.46
CA HIS A 245 14.97 19.56 -2.20
C HIS A 245 14.51 18.19 -1.74
N ALA A 246 14.67 17.15 -2.57
CA ALA A 246 14.18 15.78 -2.30
C ALA A 246 12.70 15.77 -1.90
N ARG A 247 11.90 16.68 -2.48
CA ARG A 247 10.57 17.01 -1.99
C ARG A 247 9.56 16.86 -3.11
N VAL A 248 8.39 16.40 -2.73
CA VAL A 248 7.24 16.19 -3.60
C VAL A 248 6.02 16.85 -2.95
N SER A 249 5.06 17.22 -3.77
CA SER A 249 3.80 17.84 -3.36
C SER A 249 2.64 16.92 -3.69
N ALA A 250 1.71 16.74 -2.75
CA ALA A 250 0.39 16.21 -3.06
C ALA A 250 -0.52 17.38 -3.43
N VAL A 251 -1.04 17.37 -4.66
CA VAL A 251 -1.81 18.46 -5.25
C VAL A 251 -3.22 17.97 -5.57
N THR A 252 -4.25 18.72 -5.21
CA THR A 252 -5.64 18.39 -5.58
C THR A 252 -5.87 18.57 -7.09
N PRO A 253 -6.97 18.05 -7.65
CA PRO A 253 -7.35 18.35 -9.04
C PRO A 253 -7.56 19.84 -9.33
N SER A 254 -7.89 20.64 -8.31
CA SER A 254 -8.01 22.11 -8.43
C SER A 254 -6.66 22.84 -8.44
N GLY A 255 -5.54 22.14 -8.22
CA GLY A 255 -4.20 22.71 -8.18
C GLY A 255 -3.74 23.17 -6.79
N GLU A 256 -4.53 22.92 -5.75
CA GLU A 256 -4.17 23.26 -4.37
C GLU A 256 -3.14 22.25 -3.83
N VAL A 257 -2.07 22.75 -3.19
CA VAL A 257 -1.07 21.91 -2.54
C VAL A 257 -1.56 21.55 -1.14
N LEU A 258 -1.89 20.28 -0.90
CA LEU A 258 -2.32 19.79 0.41
C LEU A 258 -1.14 19.66 1.37
N LYS A 259 -0.03 19.08 0.90
CA LYS A 259 1.19 18.93 1.70
C LYS A 259 2.43 18.68 0.86
N HIS A 260 3.57 18.95 1.48
CA HIS A 260 4.88 18.55 0.98
C HIS A 260 5.46 17.43 1.84
N PHE A 261 6.15 16.48 1.21
CA PHE A 261 6.87 15.42 1.92
C PHE A 261 8.15 15.03 1.19
N ALA A 262 9.02 14.29 1.86
CA ALA A 262 10.26 13.82 1.27
C ALA A 262 9.97 12.73 0.22
N VAL A 263 10.63 12.77 -0.93
CA VAL A 263 10.52 11.77 -2.00
C VAL A 263 10.84 10.35 -1.51
N TYR A 264 11.69 10.20 -0.50
CA TYR A 264 12.00 8.88 0.06
C TYR A 264 10.95 8.39 1.07
N GLY A 265 9.93 9.19 1.36
CA GLY A 265 8.84 8.91 2.28
C GLY A 265 7.48 8.71 1.59
N ILE A 266 7.45 8.34 0.31
CA ILE A 266 6.22 8.20 -0.53
C ILE A 266 5.19 7.17 -0.02
N GLY A 267 5.42 6.54 1.14
CA GLY A 267 4.47 5.58 1.73
C GLY A 267 3.01 6.07 1.74
N ALA A 268 2.75 7.35 2.08
CA ALA A 268 1.42 7.87 2.38
C ALA A 268 0.30 7.62 1.35
N TYR A 269 0.63 7.45 0.08
CA TYR A 269 -0.38 7.43 -0.98
C TYR A 269 -0.16 6.30 -1.99
N GLY A 270 0.55 5.23 -1.64
CA GLY A 270 0.74 4.13 -2.58
C GLY A 270 1.46 2.93 -2.02
N ALA A 271 1.13 1.76 -2.56
CA ALA A 271 1.79 0.51 -2.20
C ALA A 271 1.70 -0.52 -3.33
N GLY A 272 2.56 -1.53 -3.24
CA GLY A 272 2.64 -2.64 -4.20
C GLY A 272 1.33 -3.38 -4.46
N ALA A 273 0.43 -3.40 -3.48
CA ALA A 273 -0.86 -4.07 -3.55
C ALA A 273 -1.92 -3.31 -4.37
N ASN A 274 -1.73 -2.01 -4.65
CA ASN A 274 -2.69 -1.18 -5.36
C ASN A 274 -1.98 -0.08 -6.15
N MET A 275 -1.38 -0.48 -7.27
CA MET A 275 -0.64 0.42 -8.15
C MET A 275 -0.81 0.02 -9.61
N ALA A 276 -0.82 1.01 -10.49
CA ALA A 276 -0.83 0.83 -11.92
C ALA A 276 0.12 1.83 -12.58
N TYR A 277 0.73 1.44 -13.68
CA TYR A 277 1.69 2.28 -14.40
C TYR A 277 1.41 2.22 -15.89
N ARG A 278 1.70 3.32 -16.59
CA ARG A 278 1.86 3.25 -18.04
C ARG A 278 2.99 2.27 -18.36
N ARG A 279 2.79 1.41 -19.36
CA ARG A 279 3.82 0.50 -19.86
C ARG A 279 5.12 1.24 -20.18
N THR A 280 5.00 2.38 -20.86
CA THR A 280 6.15 3.22 -21.27
C THR A 280 6.99 3.69 -20.10
N LEU A 281 6.39 3.95 -18.94
CA LEU A 281 7.13 4.28 -17.72
C LEU A 281 7.93 3.07 -17.22
N ILE A 282 7.31 1.88 -17.14
CA ILE A 282 7.99 0.66 -16.68
C ILE A 282 9.19 0.36 -17.57
N GLU A 283 9.02 0.47 -18.89
CA GLU A 283 10.10 0.32 -19.89
C GLU A 283 11.22 1.35 -19.68
N ALA A 284 10.87 2.62 -19.44
CA ALA A 284 11.84 3.68 -19.19
C ALA A 284 12.62 3.48 -17.87
N VAL A 285 11.97 2.94 -16.83
CA VAL A 285 12.59 2.66 -15.53
C VAL A 285 13.45 1.38 -15.58
N GLY A 286 13.08 0.42 -16.43
CA GLY A 286 13.73 -0.88 -16.58
C GLY A 286 13.13 -1.99 -15.71
N GLY A 287 11.86 -1.87 -15.31
CA GLY A 287 11.20 -2.84 -14.43
C GLY A 287 11.57 -2.72 -12.94
N PHE A 288 11.10 -3.68 -12.15
CA PHE A 288 11.34 -3.78 -10.71
C PHE A 288 12.75 -4.31 -10.43
N ASP A 289 13.41 -3.77 -9.40
CA ASP A 289 14.77 -4.22 -9.01
C ASP A 289 14.70 -5.62 -8.36
N HIS A 290 15.31 -6.62 -9.02
CA HIS A 290 15.41 -7.99 -8.54
C HIS A 290 16.15 -8.15 -7.20
N THR A 291 16.89 -7.14 -6.76
CA THR A 291 17.61 -7.14 -5.48
C THR A 291 16.72 -6.71 -4.30
N LEU A 292 15.52 -6.20 -4.58
CA LEU A 292 14.54 -5.76 -3.59
C LEU A 292 13.33 -6.70 -3.55
N GLY A 293 12.43 -6.43 -2.61
CA GLY A 293 11.13 -7.08 -2.51
C GLY A 293 11.05 -8.39 -1.77
N ALA A 294 9.80 -8.83 -1.54
CA ALA A 294 9.50 -10.06 -0.84
C ALA A 294 10.18 -11.27 -1.53
N GLY A 295 10.63 -12.24 -0.73
CA GLY A 295 11.40 -13.39 -1.22
C GLY A 295 12.89 -13.10 -1.49
N SER A 296 13.31 -11.83 -1.56
CA SER A 296 14.74 -11.45 -1.56
C SER A 296 15.28 -11.29 -0.12
N PRO A 297 16.61 -11.36 0.10
CA PRO A 297 17.21 -10.99 1.38
C PRO A 297 16.87 -9.58 1.87
N ALA A 298 16.55 -8.64 0.97
CA ALA A 298 16.16 -7.26 1.27
C ALA A 298 14.73 -7.14 1.81
N ARG A 299 13.86 -8.14 1.58
CA ARG A 299 12.50 -8.27 2.17
C ARG A 299 11.44 -7.26 1.74
N GLY A 300 11.76 -6.20 1.00
CA GLY A 300 10.78 -5.19 0.57
C GLY A 300 11.42 -4.04 -0.22
N GLY A 301 10.62 -3.01 -0.51
CA GLY A 301 11.06 -1.71 -1.05
C GLY A 301 11.08 -1.59 -2.57
N GLU A 302 10.72 -2.64 -3.30
CA GLU A 302 10.67 -2.70 -4.75
C GLU A 302 9.59 -1.80 -5.38
N ASP A 303 8.44 -1.69 -4.73
CA ASP A 303 7.34 -0.80 -5.12
C ASP A 303 7.71 0.67 -4.87
N LEU A 304 8.25 0.96 -3.69
CA LEU A 304 8.74 2.28 -3.34
C LEU A 304 9.91 2.71 -4.23
N ALA A 305 10.78 1.78 -4.65
CA ALA A 305 11.80 2.05 -5.67
C ALA A 305 11.16 2.56 -6.96
N MET A 306 10.12 1.88 -7.45
CA MET A 306 9.42 2.27 -8.68
C MET A 306 8.78 3.65 -8.54
N PHE A 307 8.09 3.94 -7.43
CA PHE A 307 7.51 5.27 -7.19
C PHE A 307 8.57 6.38 -7.12
N ILE A 308 9.68 6.13 -6.42
CA ILE A 308 10.79 7.10 -6.32
C ILE A 308 11.39 7.34 -7.71
N GLU A 309 11.62 6.30 -8.49
CA GLU A 309 12.17 6.40 -9.85
C GLU A 309 11.26 7.19 -10.79
N THR A 310 9.94 7.00 -10.69
CA THR A 310 8.95 7.79 -11.42
C THR A 310 9.11 9.29 -11.12
N LEU A 311 9.10 9.67 -9.85
CA LEU A 311 9.20 11.08 -9.46
C LEU A 311 10.58 11.67 -9.75
N TRP A 312 11.66 10.88 -9.63
CA TRP A 312 13.02 11.30 -9.98
C TRP A 312 13.22 11.58 -11.47
N ARG A 313 12.37 11.01 -12.32
CA ARG A 313 12.33 11.26 -13.77
C ARG A 313 11.44 12.43 -14.16
N GLY A 314 10.80 13.09 -13.19
CA GLY A 314 9.82 14.15 -13.45
C GLY A 314 8.41 13.64 -13.70
N GLY A 315 8.18 12.33 -13.55
CA GLY A 315 6.87 11.73 -13.71
C GLY A 315 5.92 12.08 -12.56
N LYS A 316 4.64 11.77 -12.75
CA LYS A 316 3.56 12.07 -11.80
C LYS A 316 2.82 10.80 -11.39
N ILE A 317 2.41 10.76 -10.12
CA ILE A 317 1.65 9.64 -9.55
C ILE A 317 0.30 10.16 -9.07
N GLY A 318 -0.80 9.66 -9.62
CA GLY A 318 -2.15 10.00 -9.15
C GLY A 318 -2.60 9.01 -8.08
N PHE A 319 -2.99 9.50 -6.90
CA PHE A 319 -3.74 8.71 -5.94
C PHE A 319 -5.23 8.82 -6.25
N GLU A 320 -5.85 7.69 -6.58
CA GLU A 320 -7.26 7.56 -6.92
C GLU A 320 -8.00 6.80 -5.80
N PRO A 321 -8.71 7.50 -4.89
CA PRO A 321 -9.34 6.87 -3.73
C PRO A 321 -10.47 5.92 -4.10
N ARG A 322 -11.01 5.98 -5.32
CA ARG A 322 -12.03 5.04 -5.82
C ARG A 322 -11.42 3.72 -6.31
N ALA A 323 -10.11 3.67 -6.54
CA ALA A 323 -9.43 2.41 -6.81
C ALA A 323 -9.21 1.70 -5.46
N VAL A 324 -10.19 0.93 -5.02
CA VAL A 324 -10.19 0.30 -3.69
C VAL A 324 -9.67 -1.13 -3.77
N VAL A 325 -8.78 -1.48 -2.84
CA VAL A 325 -8.52 -2.87 -2.49
C VAL A 325 -8.62 -3.07 -0.98
N HIS A 326 -9.02 -4.27 -0.58
CA HIS A 326 -9.01 -4.73 0.80
C HIS A 326 -7.87 -5.71 1.01
N HIS A 327 -7.00 -5.41 1.97
CA HIS A 327 -5.82 -6.20 2.27
C HIS A 327 -5.96 -6.95 3.59
N ARG A 328 -5.48 -8.19 3.63
CA ARG A 328 -5.49 -9.01 4.84
C ARG A 328 -4.23 -8.79 5.67
N HIS A 329 -4.41 -8.25 6.87
CA HIS A 329 -3.30 -8.02 7.80
C HIS A 329 -2.88 -9.29 8.54
N ARG A 330 -1.63 -9.31 9.03
CA ARG A 330 -1.09 -10.40 9.84
C ARG A 330 -1.89 -10.55 11.14
N GLN A 331 -2.31 -11.78 11.46
CA GLN A 331 -3.18 -12.07 12.60
C GLN A 331 -2.43 -12.18 13.93
N THR A 332 -1.15 -12.53 13.90
CA THR A 332 -0.35 -12.72 15.12
C THR A 332 0.59 -11.55 15.37
N ILE A 333 0.83 -11.25 16.65
CA ILE A 333 1.80 -10.22 17.06
C ILE A 333 3.22 -10.59 16.62
N GLU A 334 3.55 -11.88 16.61
CA GLU A 334 4.85 -12.36 16.14
C GLU A 334 5.05 -12.03 14.65
N ASP A 335 4.05 -12.31 13.82
CA ASP A 335 4.14 -12.04 12.38
C ASP A 335 4.10 -10.55 12.08
N LEU A 336 3.35 -9.75 12.85
CA LEU A 336 3.45 -8.30 12.82
C LEU A 336 4.88 -7.84 13.11
N HIS A 337 5.50 -8.29 14.21
CA HIS A 337 6.88 -7.91 14.55
C HIS A 337 7.92 -8.35 13.50
N LYS A 338 7.70 -9.49 12.84
CA LYS A 338 8.51 -9.95 11.70
C LYS A 338 8.32 -9.03 10.49
N GLN A 339 7.07 -8.66 10.17
CA GLN A 339 6.74 -7.75 9.08
C GLN A 339 7.36 -6.38 9.29
N LEU A 340 7.15 -5.75 10.46
CA LEU A 340 7.73 -4.44 10.79
C LEU A 340 9.25 -4.46 10.66
N HIS A 341 9.90 -5.50 11.18
CA HIS A 341 11.34 -5.67 11.03
C HIS A 341 11.77 -5.84 9.58
N GLY A 342 11.00 -6.61 8.78
CA GLY A 342 11.18 -6.73 7.34
C GLY A 342 11.08 -5.39 6.62
N ASN A 343 10.07 -4.58 6.94
CA ASN A 343 9.89 -3.24 6.38
C ASN A 343 11.11 -2.34 6.65
N GLY A 344 11.63 -2.36 7.89
CA GLY A 344 12.83 -1.60 8.22
C GLY A 344 14.11 -2.08 7.51
N VAL A 345 14.27 -3.39 7.32
CA VAL A 345 15.35 -3.97 6.50
C VAL A 345 15.21 -3.51 5.04
N GLY A 346 13.99 -3.63 4.49
CA GLY A 346 13.67 -3.26 3.11
C GLY A 346 13.90 -1.79 2.83
N PHE A 347 13.44 -0.91 3.72
CA PHE A 347 13.62 0.54 3.57
C PHE A 347 15.10 0.94 3.47
N THR A 348 15.96 0.39 4.32
CA THR A 348 17.39 0.69 4.29
C THR A 348 18.14 -0.03 3.17
N ALA A 349 17.70 -1.22 2.76
CA ALA A 349 18.20 -1.90 1.56
C ALA A 349 17.86 -1.11 0.29
N LEU A 350 16.64 -0.57 0.20
CA LEU A 350 16.18 0.31 -0.88
C LEU A 350 17.09 1.52 -1.04
N MET A 351 17.47 2.21 0.04
CA MET A 351 18.38 3.36 -0.05
C MET A 351 19.72 2.99 -0.73
N PHE A 352 20.23 1.78 -0.48
CA PHE A 352 21.44 1.27 -1.12
C PHE A 352 21.23 0.89 -2.58
N ALA A 353 20.08 0.28 -2.89
CA ALA A 353 19.70 -0.04 -4.27
C ALA A 353 19.61 1.24 -5.13
N LEU A 354 18.90 2.26 -4.65
CA LEU A 354 18.79 3.56 -5.30
C LEU A 354 20.17 4.21 -5.48
N ALA A 355 20.99 4.26 -4.43
CA ALA A 355 22.34 4.81 -4.50
C ALA A 355 23.26 4.08 -5.49
N ALA A 356 23.08 2.76 -5.65
CA ALA A 356 23.83 1.95 -6.61
C ALA A 356 23.34 2.16 -8.05
N LYS A 357 22.04 2.39 -8.24
CA LYS A 357 21.43 2.69 -9.55
C LYS A 357 21.80 4.10 -10.02
N ASP A 358 21.73 5.08 -9.13
CA ASP A 358 22.08 6.47 -9.42
C ASP A 358 22.76 7.16 -8.21
N LYS A 359 24.01 7.59 -8.41
CA LYS A 359 24.83 8.25 -7.38
C LYS A 359 24.24 9.58 -6.91
N ARG A 360 23.34 10.20 -7.67
CA ARG A 360 22.63 11.42 -7.24
C ARG A 360 21.83 11.19 -5.96
N HIS A 361 21.30 9.98 -5.74
CA HIS A 361 20.63 9.64 -4.47
C HIS A 361 21.57 9.80 -3.27
N VAL A 362 22.85 9.42 -3.39
CA VAL A 362 23.84 9.58 -2.31
C VAL A 362 23.98 11.04 -1.90
N ALA A 363 24.10 11.94 -2.87
CA ALA A 363 24.24 13.38 -2.60
C ALA A 363 23.00 13.93 -1.87
N VAL A 364 21.80 13.48 -2.26
CA VAL A 364 20.56 13.91 -1.63
C VAL A 364 20.42 13.33 -0.22
N LEU A 365 20.62 12.03 -0.06
CA LEU A 365 20.54 11.36 1.23
C LEU A 365 21.54 11.99 2.23
N ALA A 366 22.78 12.26 1.81
CA ALA A 366 23.77 12.94 2.62
C ALA A 366 23.31 14.35 3.09
N ARG A 367 22.57 15.09 2.25
CA ARG A 367 21.99 16.40 2.62
C ARG A 367 20.82 16.29 3.58
N LEU A 368 20.05 15.19 3.53
CA LEU A 368 18.92 14.95 4.42
C LEU A 368 19.34 14.45 5.82
N MET A 369 20.50 13.80 5.94
CA MET A 369 21.00 13.25 7.21
C MET A 369 21.09 14.27 8.36
N PRO A 370 21.62 15.51 8.17
CA PRO A 370 21.64 16.53 9.22
C PRO A 370 20.25 16.99 9.67
N LEU A 371 19.27 17.04 8.76
CA LEU A 371 17.88 17.38 9.07
C LEU A 371 17.24 16.30 9.94
N ALA A 372 17.41 15.03 9.58
CA ALA A 372 16.94 13.90 10.38
C ALA A 372 17.62 13.87 11.77
N ALA A 373 18.93 14.14 11.83
CA ALA A 373 19.66 14.24 13.09
C ALA A 373 19.17 15.40 13.97
N LYS A 374 18.85 16.56 13.39
CA LYS A 374 18.30 17.73 14.10
C LYS A 374 16.89 17.49 14.62
N VAL A 375 16.05 16.76 13.88
CA VAL A 375 14.71 16.36 14.34
C VAL A 375 14.82 15.37 15.50
N LYS A 376 15.67 14.33 15.37
CA LYS A 376 15.92 13.39 16.46
C LYS A 376 16.56 14.06 17.68
N SER A 377 17.48 15.00 17.51
CA SER A 377 18.12 15.70 18.62
C SER A 377 17.15 16.62 19.36
N LYS A 378 16.26 17.34 18.64
CA LYS A 378 15.16 18.10 19.26
C LYS A 378 14.21 17.18 20.06
N GLN A 379 13.86 16.02 19.50
CA GLN A 379 13.03 15.01 20.19
C GLN A 379 13.75 14.38 21.40
N MET A 380 15.07 14.24 21.37
CA MET A 380 15.84 13.78 22.54
C MET A 380 16.01 14.86 23.60
N LEU A 381 16.23 16.11 23.20
CA LEU A 381 16.37 17.25 24.12
C LEU A 381 15.07 17.57 24.84
N SER A 382 13.91 17.44 24.17
CA SER A 382 12.60 17.56 24.83
C SER A 382 12.37 16.46 25.87
N ARG A 383 12.88 15.24 25.63
CA ARG A 383 12.82 14.12 26.59
C ARG A 383 13.73 14.33 27.81
N LEU A 384 14.90 14.95 27.63
CA LEU A 384 15.85 15.24 28.70
C LEU A 384 15.43 16.45 29.56
N ALA A 385 14.73 17.42 28.97
CA ALA A 385 14.31 18.65 29.66
C ALA A 385 13.12 18.47 30.62
N GLY A 386 12.66 17.24 30.88
CA GLY A 386 11.62 16.95 31.88
C GLY A 386 10.24 17.57 31.60
N ARG A 387 10.08 18.27 30.46
CA ARG A 387 8.77 18.63 29.93
C ARG A 387 8.12 17.33 29.48
N ARG A 388 7.30 16.76 30.37
CA ARG A 388 6.13 15.96 29.97
C ARG A 388 5.15 16.85 29.22
N ASP A 389 5.60 17.49 28.15
CA ASP A 389 4.69 17.73 27.05
C ASP A 389 4.41 16.32 26.54
N ALA A 390 3.13 15.95 26.56
CA ALA A 390 2.61 14.78 25.91
C ALA A 390 3.38 14.60 24.60
N ALA A 391 4.39 13.72 24.63
CA ALA A 391 5.14 13.35 23.45
C ALA A 391 4.21 12.41 22.71
N THR A 392 3.23 13.07 22.09
CA THR A 392 2.19 12.61 21.19
C THR A 392 1.94 11.13 21.37
N GLU A 393 0.89 10.82 22.14
CA GLU A 393 -0.02 9.79 21.64
C GLU A 393 -0.18 10.14 20.16
N VAL A 394 0.43 9.36 19.29
CA VAL A 394 0.21 9.52 17.86
C VAL A 394 -1.17 8.94 17.64
N THR A 395 -2.19 9.64 18.14
CA THR A 395 -3.49 9.69 17.50
C THR A 395 -3.19 10.36 16.18
N ASN A 396 -2.78 9.56 15.19
CA ASN A 396 -2.94 9.99 13.82
C ASN A 396 -4.46 10.17 13.67
N ASP A 397 -4.88 11.32 13.17
CA ASP A 397 -6.29 11.76 13.15
C ASP A 397 -7.27 10.75 12.51
N ALA A 398 -6.77 9.66 11.91
CA ALA A 398 -7.53 8.55 11.32
C ALA A 398 -7.84 7.36 12.27
N SER A 399 -7.33 7.30 13.51
CA SER A 399 -7.62 6.19 14.43
C SER A 399 -7.53 6.60 15.91
N THR A 400 -8.56 6.26 16.69
CA THR A 400 -8.59 6.44 18.16
C THR A 400 -7.76 5.39 18.93
N THR A 401 -7.25 4.38 18.22
CA THR A 401 -6.46 3.28 18.79
C THR A 401 -5.11 3.78 19.31
N ARG A 402 -4.79 3.49 20.58
CA ARG A 402 -3.45 3.73 21.13
C ARG A 402 -2.43 2.76 20.53
N ILE A 403 -1.37 3.30 19.95
CA ILE A 403 -0.31 2.55 19.27
C ILE A 403 0.83 2.22 20.25
N PRO A 404 1.21 0.94 20.43
CA PRO A 404 2.36 0.57 21.24
C PRO A 404 3.67 1.11 20.66
N LYS A 405 4.50 1.73 21.50
CA LYS A 405 5.83 2.23 21.10
C LYS A 405 6.78 1.12 20.61
N THR A 406 6.50 -0.13 21.00
CA THR A 406 7.27 -1.32 20.61
C THR A 406 7.21 -1.56 19.10
N LEU A 407 6.14 -1.16 18.41
CA LEU A 407 6.02 -1.35 16.95
C LEU A 407 7.11 -0.60 16.20
N ALA A 408 7.29 0.69 16.50
CA ALA A 408 8.36 1.50 15.91
C ALA A 408 9.75 0.94 16.25
N TYR A 409 9.93 0.37 17.44
CA TYR A 409 11.18 -0.33 17.78
C TYR A 409 11.42 -1.55 16.87
N HIS A 410 10.40 -2.37 16.60
CA HIS A 410 10.51 -3.54 15.74
C HIS A 410 10.82 -3.20 14.28
N GLU A 411 10.38 -2.04 13.79
CA GLU A 411 10.77 -1.51 12.49
C GLU A 411 12.21 -0.98 12.51
N LEU A 412 12.53 -0.08 13.45
CA LEU A 412 13.85 0.55 13.55
C LEU A 412 14.99 -0.45 13.76
N ARG A 413 14.77 -1.55 14.47
CA ARG A 413 15.78 -2.63 14.63
C ARG A 413 16.13 -3.32 13.29
N GLY A 414 15.31 -3.18 12.26
CA GLY A 414 15.59 -3.68 10.91
C GLY A 414 16.61 -2.85 10.15
N PHE A 415 16.71 -1.55 10.46
CA PHE A 415 17.49 -0.60 9.67
C PHE A 415 18.98 -0.96 9.54
N PRO A 416 19.68 -1.42 10.61
CA PRO A 416 21.09 -1.76 10.49
C PRO A 416 21.37 -2.97 9.57
N ALA A 417 20.37 -3.83 9.35
CA ALA A 417 20.54 -5.05 8.58
C ALA A 417 20.30 -4.86 7.06
N GLY A 418 19.66 -3.77 6.63
CA GLY A 418 19.34 -3.50 5.23
C GLY A 418 20.55 -3.44 4.29
N PRO A 419 21.65 -2.74 4.61
CA PRO A 419 22.82 -2.69 3.73
C PRO A 419 23.39 -4.08 3.42
N ALA A 420 23.60 -4.89 4.46
CA ALA A 420 24.09 -6.26 4.31
C ALA A 420 23.06 -7.15 3.58
N ALA A 421 21.77 -6.93 3.82
CA ALA A 421 20.69 -7.60 3.11
C ALA A 421 20.73 -7.31 1.60
N TRP A 422 20.89 -6.05 1.20
CA TRP A 422 21.00 -5.66 -0.21
C TRP A 422 22.22 -6.31 -0.90
N PHE A 423 23.40 -6.29 -0.27
CA PHE A 423 24.58 -6.98 -0.83
C PHE A 423 24.36 -8.49 -0.98
N ARG A 424 23.68 -9.13 -0.02
CA ARG A 424 23.28 -10.54 -0.13
C ARG A 424 22.28 -10.76 -1.26
N SER A 425 21.29 -9.88 -1.44
CA SER A 425 20.37 -9.93 -2.57
C SER A 425 21.11 -9.85 -3.90
N ARG A 426 22.04 -8.90 -4.05
CA ARG A 426 22.83 -8.74 -5.27
C ARG A 426 23.70 -9.95 -5.58
N ARG A 427 24.31 -10.56 -4.56
CA ARG A 427 25.06 -11.81 -4.71
C ARG A 427 24.14 -12.96 -5.13
N ARG A 428 23.00 -13.12 -4.44
CA ARG A 428 22.01 -14.15 -4.75
C ARG A 428 21.51 -14.03 -6.19
N TRP A 429 21.19 -12.82 -6.65
CA TRP A 429 20.71 -12.60 -8.01
C TRP A 429 21.77 -12.92 -9.06
N ARG A 430 23.04 -12.59 -8.81
CA ARG A 430 24.14 -13.02 -9.68
C ARG A 430 24.29 -14.54 -9.77
N ASP A 431 23.99 -15.26 -8.68
CA ASP A 431 23.98 -16.72 -8.69
C ASP A 431 22.76 -17.26 -9.44
N VAL A 432 21.62 -16.58 -9.41
CA VAL A 432 20.44 -16.91 -10.25
C VAL A 432 20.77 -16.74 -11.73
N GLU A 433 21.31 -15.58 -12.13
CA GLU A 433 21.68 -15.28 -13.52
C GLU A 433 22.72 -16.24 -14.08
N ALA A 434 23.62 -16.73 -13.23
CA ALA A 434 24.65 -17.68 -13.60
C ALA A 434 24.22 -19.16 -13.47
N GLY A 435 22.96 -19.45 -13.17
CA GLY A 435 22.45 -20.82 -13.01
C GLY A 435 23.04 -21.58 -11.80
N ARG A 436 23.63 -20.88 -10.83
CA ARG A 436 24.24 -21.45 -9.61
C ARG A 436 23.31 -21.43 -8.40
N PHE A 437 22.18 -20.71 -8.49
CA PHE A 437 21.23 -20.60 -7.39
C PHE A 437 20.65 -21.97 -7.03
N ARG A 438 20.70 -22.31 -5.73
CA ARG A 438 20.07 -23.49 -5.16
C ARG A 438 18.96 -23.03 -4.21
N PRO A 439 17.68 -23.40 -4.47
CA PRO A 439 16.54 -23.01 -3.65
C PRO A 439 16.55 -23.65 -2.27
#